data_AF-A0A9D1XPS2-F1
#
_entry.id   AF-A0A9D1XPS2-F1
#
_cell.length_a   1.000
_cell.length_b   1.000
_cell.length_c   1.000
_cell.angle_alpha   90.00
_cell.angle_beta   90.00
_cell.angle_gamma   90.00
#
_symmetry.space_group_name_H-M   'P 1'
#
loop_
_entity.id
_entity.type
_entity.pdbx_description
1 polymer ?
#
loop_
_entity_poly.entity_id
_entity_poly.type
_entity_poly.pdbx_seq_one_letter_code
_entity_poly.pdbx_strand_id
1 'polypeptide(L)' 'MTLQEFIEKIKADAALRAKVHAAIMEKVILPMATAEGVELTDEDLEAVSGGSISKPSTDICSVK' A
#
# COMPACT_ATOMS: atom_id res chain seq x y z
N MET A 1 9.68 -8.72 -23.08
CA MET A 1 9.01 -8.41 -21.81
C MET A 1 8.64 -6.94 -21.81
N THR A 2 7.35 -6.68 -21.89
CA THR A 2 6.74 -5.35 -21.88
C THR A 2 6.38 -4.94 -20.45
N LEU A 3 6.09 -3.65 -20.25
CA LEU A 3 5.61 -3.14 -18.97
C LEU A 3 4.34 -3.88 -18.50
N GLN A 4 3.46 -4.21 -19.44
CA GLN A 4 2.19 -4.88 -19.18
C GLN A 4 2.42 -6.32 -18.67
N GLU A 5 3.31 -7.08 -19.33
CA GLU A 5 3.71 -8.42 -18.88
C GLU A 5 4.38 -8.40 -17.50
N PHE A 6 5.16 -7.34 -17.19
CA PHE A 6 5.75 -7.19 -15.86
C PHE A 6 4.70 -6.96 -14.77
N ILE A 7 3.70 -6.11 -15.04
CA ILE A 7 2.60 -5.85 -14.12
C ILE A 7 1.77 -7.13 -13.89
N GLU A 8 1.48 -7.90 -14.93
CA GLU A 8 0.78 -9.18 -14.78
C GLU A 8 1.58 -10.19 -13.96
N LYS A 9 2.91 -10.23 -14.15
CA LYS A 9 3.80 -11.07 -13.33
C LYS A 9 3.79 -10.66 -11.86
N ILE A 10 3.80 -9.36 -11.55
CA ILE A 10 3.69 -8.86 -10.17
C ILE A 10 2.33 -9.23 -9.56
N LYS A 11 1.24 -9.16 -10.33
CA LYS A 11 -0.09 -9.54 -9.86
C LYS A 11 -0.22 -11.04 -9.58
N ALA A 12 0.39 -11.87 -10.42
CA ALA A 12 0.33 -13.32 -10.32
C ALA A 12 1.26 -13.89 -9.24
N ASP A 13 2.41 -13.25 -8.99
CA ASP A 13 3.42 -13.71 -8.04
C ASP A 13 3.33 -12.92 -6.73
N ALA A 14 2.75 -13.55 -5.70
CA ALA A 14 2.58 -12.93 -4.38
C ALA A 14 3.92 -12.53 -3.72
N ALA A 15 4.99 -13.28 -3.94
CA ALA A 15 6.31 -12.97 -3.40
C ALA A 15 6.93 -11.76 -4.11
N LEU A 16 6.75 -11.68 -5.44
CA LEU A 16 7.17 -10.51 -6.22
C LEU A 16 6.35 -9.27 -5.85
N ARG A 17 5.03 -9.43 -5.63
CA ARG A 17 4.16 -8.35 -5.15
C ARG A 17 4.64 -7.77 -3.82
N ALA A 18 4.96 -8.63 -2.85
CA ALA A 18 5.49 -8.20 -1.56
C ALA A 18 6.83 -7.46 -1.70
N LYS A 19 7.74 -7.95 -2.55
CA LYS A 19 9.03 -7.28 -2.81
C LYS A 19 8.86 -5.90 -3.45
N VAL A 20 7.99 -5.78 -4.45
CA VAL A 20 7.71 -4.50 -5.12
C VAL A 20 7.05 -3.53 -4.16
N HIS A 21 6.09 -4.02 -3.36
CA HIS A 21 5.43 -3.20 -2.35
C HIS A 21 6.42 -2.68 -1.30
N ALA A 22 7.24 -3.55 -0.71
CA ALA A 22 8.27 -3.15 0.26
C ALA A 22 9.26 -2.13 -0.34
N ALA A 23 9.66 -2.31 -1.61
CA ALA A 23 10.55 -1.37 -2.29
C ALA A 23 9.92 0.01 -2.51
N ILE A 24 8.62 0.08 -2.82
CA ILE A 24 7.88 1.34 -2.92
C ILE A 24 7.76 1.99 -1.54
N MET A 25 7.49 1.20 -0.51
CA MET A 25 7.35 1.68 0.86
C MET A 25 8.63 2.35 1.36
N GLU A 26 9.76 1.68 1.21
CA GLU A 26 11.07 2.18 1.65
C GLU A 26 11.52 3.41 0.85
N LYS A 27 11.34 3.39 -0.48
CA LYS A 27 11.92 4.43 -1.36
C LYS A 27 11.01 5.62 -1.63
N VAL A 28 9.71 5.49 -1.38
CA VAL A 28 8.72 6.52 -1.73
C VAL A 28 7.94 6.96 -0.49
N ILE A 29 7.31 6.02 0.22
CA ILE A 29 6.38 6.37 1.30
C ILE A 29 7.13 6.90 2.54
N LEU A 30 8.18 6.20 3.00
CA LEU A 30 9.01 6.66 4.13
C LEU A 30 9.60 8.07 3.93
N PRO A 31 10.26 8.40 2.80
CA PRO A 31 10.80 9.73 2.60
C PRO A 31 9.72 10.80 2.42
N MET A 32 8.57 10.47 1.84
CA MET A 32 7.43 11.40 1.76
C MET A 32 6.85 11.69 3.14
N ALA A 33 6.65 10.67 3.98
CA ALA A 33 6.18 10.87 5.35
C ALA A 33 7.18 11.69 6.17
N THR A 34 8.48 11.40 6.04
CA THR A 34 9.54 12.18 6.70
C THR A 34 9.54 13.64 6.24
N ALA A 35 9.33 13.90 4.94
CA ALA A 35 9.26 15.25 4.39
C ALA A 35 8.03 16.03 4.91
N GLU A 36 6.92 15.34 5.15
CA GLU A 36 5.70 15.91 5.74
C GLU A 36 5.76 15.98 7.28
N GLY A 37 6.86 15.52 7.91
CA GLY A 37 7.01 15.47 9.37
C GLY A 37 6.13 14.43 10.05
N VAL A 38 5.69 13.42 9.30
CA VAL A 38 4.87 12.30 9.76
C VAL A 38 5.79 11.13 10.13
N GLU A 39 5.79 10.75 11.40
CA GLU A 39 6.39 9.49 11.85
C GLU A 39 5.42 8.35 11.56
N LEU A 40 5.80 7.46 10.66
CA LEU A 40 5.02 6.26 10.37
C LEU A 40 5.33 5.21 11.44
N THR A 41 4.28 4.73 12.11
CA THR A 41 4.39 3.61 13.03
C THR A 41 4.32 2.27 12.28
N ASP A 42 4.73 1.18 12.93
CA ASP A 42 4.61 -0.15 12.34
C ASP A 42 3.15 -0.49 11.94
N GLU A 43 2.14 0.03 12.66
CA GLU A 43 0.72 -0.10 12.31
C GLU A 43 0.36 0.62 11.00
N ASP A 44 0.90 1.82 10.76
CA ASP A 44 0.70 2.56 9.52
C ASP A 44 1.35 1.85 8.33
N LEU A 45 2.53 1.25 8.57
CA LEU A 45 3.23 0.45 7.57
C LEU A 45 2.45 -0.82 7.21
N GLU A 46 1.86 -1.49 8.20
CA GLU A 46 0.98 -2.64 7.98
C GLU A 46 -0.32 -2.25 7.28
N ALA A 47 -0.91 -1.08 7.56
CA ALA A 47 -2.12 -0.62 6.88
C ALA A 47 -1.89 -0.32 5.39
N VAL A 48 -0.76 0.32 5.06
CA VAL A 48 -0.39 0.64 3.68
C VAL A 48 0.14 -0.59 2.93
N SER A 49 0.67 -1.60 3.65
CA SER A 49 1.10 -2.91 3.12
C SER A 49 -0.02 -3.91 2.93
N GLY A 50 -0.96 -3.95 3.88
CA GLY A 50 -2.12 -4.84 3.90
C GLY A 50 -3.31 -4.32 3.11
N GLY A 51 -3.24 -3.10 2.57
CA GLY A 51 -4.29 -2.39 1.84
C GLY A 51 -4.74 -3.10 0.55
N SER A 52 -5.49 -4.19 0.72
CA SER A 52 -6.70 -4.38 -0.05
C SER A 52 -7.43 -3.04 -0.04
N ILE A 53 -7.77 -2.52 -1.21
CA ILE A 53 -8.81 -1.50 -1.36
C ILE A 53 -10.13 -2.19 -0.98
N SER A 54 -10.28 -2.54 0.29
CA SER A 54 -11.57 -2.82 0.88
C SER A 54 -12.21 -1.44 1.00
N LYS A 55 -13.24 -1.28 0.18
CA LYS A 55 -14.13 -0.12 0.07
C LYS A 55 -14.29 0.58 1.42
N PRO A 56 -14.47 1.92 1.44
CA PRO A 56 -15.04 2.55 2.62
C PRO A 56 -16.42 1.91 2.87
N SER A 57 -16.50 0.99 3.83
CA SER A 57 -17.75 0.71 4.52
C SER A 57 -18.01 1.91 5.43
N THR A 58 -18.54 2.97 4.84
CA THR A 58 -19.21 4.01 5.60
C THR A 58 -20.54 3.43 6.09
N ASP A 59 -20.47 2.67 7.18
CA ASP A 59 -21.56 2.54 8.13
C ASP A 59 -21.66 3.90 8.85
N ILE A 60 -22.51 4.79 8.33
CA ILE A 60 -22.91 5.99 9.08
C ILE A 60 -24.40 5.84 9.37
N CYS A 61 -24.65 5.34 10.58
CA CYS A 61 -25.88 5.44 11.33
C CYS A 61 -26.52 6.83 11.13
N SER A 62 -27.64 6.89 10.40
CA SER A 62 -28.53 8.05 10.44
C SER A 62 -29.56 7.83 11.53
N VAL A 63 -29.22 8.30 12.73
CA VAL A 63 -30.18 8.63 13.77
C VAL A 63 -30.95 9.86 13.29
N LYS A 64 -32.22 9.69 12.89
CA LYS A 64 -33.28 10.65 13.21
C LYS A 64 -34.66 10.03 13.06
#